data_AF-A0A1G7FLL3-F1
#
_entry.id   AF-A0A1G7FLL3-F1
#
_cell.length_a   1.000
_cell.length_b   1.000
_cell.length_c   1.000
_cell.angle_alpha   90.00
_cell.angle_beta   90.00
_cell.angle_gamma   90.00
#
_symmetry.space_group_name_H-M   'P 1'
#
loop_
_entity.id
_entity.type
_entity.pdbx_description
1 polymer ?
#
loop_
_entity_poly.entity_id
_entity_poly.type
_entity_poly.pdbx_seq_one_letter_code
_entity_poly.pdbx_strand_id
1 'polypeptide(L)'
;MILVFILVSLFSCSKDTDLLADYIVSDFREARFIGNLAIGDNFVVAPQKSIVLDVLANDTFVNPDKVKIVETSQPTKGTVVINEDKTLTYYPDSSDTPETQNNTGGDLEDSQFTPAEYGNGEENIIAEQSDTPQETPVKEDTIKNPNVGIKETEQTPQQQEIQQQAQQDQPKETITDEFTYTVETTDEDNKKTTQEAVVTVTTDLGSLKAFPSAEGYGKNASGGRGGFVYHVTNLADSGPGSLRNGVEKIKGTRTIVFEVSGYITLTKPLKIRRGYGNLTIAGQTAPEDGIALKGSSFWIHDSNVIIRYLRIRPGKAWLPAGTGASTSENYEPDDAVKIRAWSGSTIRNIVLDHCSISWGRDGLLDIAGSASGFLEDITIQNNIIAENVDKGYGTLVDNNVSHVTFFKNLYAHNKERNILYKNQTFYVEFVNNIIYGFDRGTVLFYNTKSDIIGNVYLTSNTSKRALETIRLGTWDEPKSGTRLYQYDNTEDGGAITISSNGNSDVIPHLRSSAICNSDLTPMPNSKVMNTVLSKVGASLFRDEADNRIINDVINGTGSRITHENQVGGFPILTSVTRPYNYDSDNDGMADNWEITNNLDPNNPNDGNADANGDGYTNLESFLYSLTKS
;
A
#
# COMPACT_ATOMS: atom_id res chain seq x y z
N MET A 1 -3.98 4.72 -85.71
CA MET A 1 -4.56 3.50 -85.12
C MET A 1 -4.52 3.68 -83.62
N ILE A 2 -5.69 3.69 -83.00
CA ILE A 2 -5.93 3.89 -81.57
C ILE A 2 -5.32 2.72 -80.79
N LEU A 3 -4.65 2.99 -79.66
CA LEU A 3 -4.71 2.09 -78.51
C LEU A 3 -4.53 2.89 -77.22
N VAL A 4 -5.65 3.10 -76.54
CA VAL A 4 -5.76 3.64 -75.18
C VAL A 4 -5.42 2.50 -74.22
N PHE A 5 -4.42 2.68 -73.36
CA PHE A 5 -4.22 1.80 -72.20
C PHE A 5 -4.85 2.46 -70.97
N ILE A 6 -5.99 1.90 -70.55
CA ILE A 6 -6.68 2.24 -69.32
C ILE A 6 -5.91 1.56 -68.18
N LEU A 7 -5.34 2.36 -67.27
CA LEU A 7 -4.79 1.88 -66.01
C LEU A 7 -5.95 1.75 -65.02
N VAL A 8 -6.46 0.54 -64.82
CA VAL A 8 -7.45 0.24 -63.76
C VAL A 8 -6.67 -0.05 -62.48
N SER A 9 -6.56 0.93 -61.58
CA SER A 9 -6.16 0.70 -60.20
C SER A 9 -7.35 0.08 -59.45
N LEU A 10 -7.31 -1.24 -59.27
CA LEU A 10 -8.20 -1.94 -58.36
C LEU A 10 -7.79 -1.57 -56.92
N PHE A 11 -8.60 -0.74 -56.25
CA PHE A 11 -8.60 -0.67 -54.81
C PHE A 11 -9.22 -1.97 -54.28
N SER A 12 -8.36 -2.89 -53.84
CA SER A 12 -8.80 -4.01 -53.01
C SER A 12 -8.93 -3.52 -51.57
N CYS A 13 -10.16 -3.21 -51.16
CA CYS A 13 -10.49 -3.08 -49.74
C CYS A 13 -10.42 -4.47 -49.09
N SER A 14 -9.28 -4.88 -48.54
CA SER A 14 -9.28 -5.98 -47.57
C SER A 14 -9.69 -5.43 -46.21
N LYS A 15 -10.97 -5.61 -45.88
CA LYS A 15 -11.56 -5.30 -44.57
C LYS A 15 -11.39 -6.47 -43.57
N ASP A 16 -10.32 -7.24 -43.69
CA ASP A 16 -10.09 -8.48 -42.93
C ASP A 16 -8.76 -8.45 -42.14
N THR A 17 -8.34 -7.29 -41.64
CA THR A 17 -7.18 -7.19 -40.73
C THR A 17 -7.57 -7.01 -39.26
N ASP A 18 -8.83 -6.72 -38.96
CA ASP A 18 -9.31 -6.51 -37.58
C ASP A 18 -9.78 -7.80 -36.89
N LEU A 19 -9.90 -8.93 -37.60
CA LEU A 19 -10.32 -10.21 -37.02
C LEU A 19 -9.17 -11.13 -36.58
N LEU A 20 -7.92 -10.78 -36.90
CA LEU A 20 -6.74 -11.55 -36.48
C LEU A 20 -6.09 -11.00 -35.20
N ALA A 21 -6.35 -9.73 -34.86
CA ALA A 21 -5.95 -9.17 -33.57
C ALA A 21 -6.77 -9.80 -32.41
N ASP A 22 -8.07 -10.01 -32.62
CA ASP A 22 -8.93 -10.65 -31.61
C ASP A 22 -8.64 -12.15 -31.42
N TYR A 23 -8.19 -12.85 -32.47
CA TYR A 23 -7.91 -14.30 -32.40
C TYR A 23 -6.54 -14.64 -31.79
N ILE A 24 -5.59 -13.68 -31.78
CA ILE A 24 -4.28 -13.86 -31.13
C ILE A 24 -4.34 -13.45 -29.65
N VAL A 25 -5.32 -12.61 -29.26
CA VAL A 25 -5.57 -12.24 -27.85
C VAL A 25 -6.29 -13.36 -27.09
N SER A 26 -7.06 -14.24 -27.76
CA SER A 26 -7.73 -15.38 -27.10
C SER A 26 -6.78 -16.52 -26.72
N ASP A 27 -5.73 -16.76 -27.51
CA ASP A 27 -4.81 -17.90 -27.29
C ASP A 27 -3.95 -17.74 -26.01
N PHE A 28 -3.79 -16.50 -25.52
CA PHE A 28 -3.15 -16.21 -24.23
C PHE A 28 -4.09 -16.34 -23.02
N ARG A 29 -5.41 -16.41 -23.21
CA ARG A 29 -6.36 -16.63 -22.09
C ARG A 29 -6.39 -18.09 -21.65
N GLU A 30 -6.15 -19.03 -22.56
CA GLU A 30 -6.27 -20.47 -22.27
C GLU A 30 -4.97 -21.11 -21.73
N ALA A 31 -3.82 -20.45 -21.90
CA ALA A 31 -2.55 -20.97 -21.42
C ALA A 31 -2.32 -20.67 -19.93
N ARG A 32 -2.92 -21.53 -19.08
CA ARG A 32 -2.53 -21.84 -17.68
C ARG A 32 -2.86 -20.82 -16.58
N PHE A 33 -4.14 -20.69 -16.27
CA PHE A 33 -4.57 -20.51 -14.87
C PHE A 33 -4.60 -21.87 -14.16
N ILE A 34 -3.42 -22.44 -13.88
CA ILE A 34 -3.33 -23.52 -12.88
C ILE A 34 -2.59 -22.96 -11.67
N GLY A 35 -3.37 -22.34 -10.80
CA GLY A 35 -2.95 -22.15 -9.44
C GLY A 35 -4.14 -21.70 -8.61
N ASN A 36 -4.02 -21.91 -7.29
CA ASN A 36 -5.09 -21.70 -6.33
C ASN A 36 -5.87 -20.38 -6.57
N LEU A 37 -7.16 -20.50 -6.88
CA LEU A 37 -8.17 -19.45 -7.05
C LEU A 37 -8.48 -18.75 -5.73
N ALA A 38 -8.52 -19.51 -4.63
CA ALA A 38 -8.68 -19.00 -3.27
C ALA A 38 -7.37 -19.09 -2.50
N ILE A 39 -7.00 -18.01 -1.81
CA ILE A 39 -5.82 -17.85 -0.99
C ILE A 39 -6.28 -17.69 0.45
N GLY A 40 -5.56 -18.28 1.40
CA GLY A 40 -5.94 -18.20 2.81
C GLY A 40 -5.83 -16.79 3.35
N ASP A 41 -6.72 -16.45 4.28
CA ASP A 41 -6.90 -15.12 4.83
C ASP A 41 -6.63 -15.08 6.32
N ASN A 42 -6.12 -13.95 6.79
CA ASN A 42 -5.93 -13.70 8.21
C ASN A 42 -6.65 -12.41 8.58
N PHE A 43 -7.55 -12.49 9.55
CA PHE A 43 -8.29 -11.36 10.07
C PHE A 43 -8.08 -11.22 11.57
N VAL A 44 -8.19 -9.98 12.01
CA VAL A 44 -8.10 -9.61 13.40
C VAL A 44 -9.45 -9.08 13.84
N VAL A 45 -9.96 -9.54 14.98
CA VAL A 45 -11.27 -9.13 15.51
C VAL A 45 -11.14 -8.69 16.96
N ALA A 46 -11.83 -7.61 17.34
CA ALA A 46 -12.02 -7.32 18.76
C ALA A 46 -12.79 -8.46 19.43
N PRO A 47 -12.46 -8.80 20.69
CA PRO A 47 -13.32 -9.69 21.46
C PRO A 47 -14.77 -9.15 21.47
N GLN A 48 -15.73 -10.04 21.22
CA GLN A 48 -17.18 -9.78 21.34
C GLN A 48 -17.80 -8.83 20.30
N LYS A 49 -17.08 -8.42 19.24
CA LYS A 49 -17.67 -7.73 18.08
C LYS A 49 -17.64 -8.63 16.85
N SER A 50 -18.71 -8.60 16.05
CA SER A 50 -18.70 -9.25 14.73
C SER A 50 -17.88 -8.43 13.74
N ILE A 51 -17.33 -9.10 12.73
CA ILE A 51 -16.51 -8.49 11.67
C ILE A 51 -16.93 -9.02 10.31
N VAL A 52 -16.93 -8.13 9.32
CA VAL A 52 -17.09 -8.50 7.91
C VAL A 52 -15.71 -8.82 7.32
N LEU A 53 -15.55 -10.04 6.83
CA LEU A 53 -14.34 -10.62 6.28
C LEU A 53 -14.41 -10.60 4.74
N ASP A 54 -13.53 -9.83 4.12
CA ASP A 54 -13.39 -9.79 2.66
C ASP A 54 -12.34 -10.82 2.19
N VAL A 55 -12.74 -12.08 2.23
CA VAL A 55 -11.87 -13.24 1.93
C VAL A 55 -11.42 -13.33 0.47
N LEU A 56 -12.09 -12.61 -0.44
CA LEU A 56 -11.75 -12.63 -1.86
C LEU A 56 -10.77 -11.52 -2.26
N ALA A 57 -10.39 -10.63 -1.33
CA ALA A 57 -9.62 -9.44 -1.64
C ALA A 57 -8.18 -9.73 -2.12
N ASN A 58 -7.56 -10.80 -1.61
CA ASN A 58 -6.22 -11.24 -1.99
C ASN A 58 -6.23 -12.24 -3.17
N ASP A 59 -7.41 -12.65 -3.64
CA ASP A 59 -7.59 -13.61 -4.70
C ASP A 59 -7.47 -13.01 -6.10
N THR A 60 -7.44 -13.88 -7.12
CA THR A 60 -7.44 -13.48 -8.52
C THR A 60 -8.33 -14.41 -9.32
N PHE A 61 -9.37 -13.85 -9.94
CA PHE A 61 -10.34 -14.58 -10.74
C PHE A 61 -10.34 -14.10 -12.18
N VAL A 62 -10.58 -15.01 -13.12
CA VAL A 62 -10.73 -14.69 -14.55
C VAL A 62 -12.00 -13.88 -14.80
N ASN A 63 -13.07 -14.17 -14.07
CA ASN A 63 -14.35 -13.47 -14.17
C ASN A 63 -14.93 -13.21 -12.76
N PRO A 64 -14.55 -12.08 -12.11
CA PRO A 64 -14.98 -11.72 -10.76
C PRO A 64 -16.50 -11.67 -10.56
N ASP A 65 -17.26 -11.34 -11.60
CA ASP A 65 -18.73 -11.28 -11.56
C ASP A 65 -19.37 -12.66 -11.40
N LYS A 66 -18.68 -13.70 -11.87
CA LYS A 66 -19.10 -15.10 -11.79
C LYS A 66 -18.54 -15.84 -10.57
N VAL A 67 -18.00 -15.10 -9.59
CA VAL A 67 -17.46 -15.66 -8.34
C VAL A 67 -18.51 -15.61 -7.25
N LYS A 68 -18.62 -16.70 -6.49
CA LYS A 68 -19.47 -16.79 -5.29
C LYS A 68 -18.76 -17.57 -4.20
N ILE A 69 -18.98 -17.19 -2.94
CA ILE A 69 -18.68 -18.07 -1.81
C ILE A 69 -19.91 -18.96 -1.62
N VAL A 70 -19.70 -20.27 -1.67
CA VAL A 70 -20.81 -21.25 -1.70
C VAL A 70 -20.92 -22.07 -0.42
N GLU A 71 -19.85 -22.18 0.35
CA GLU A 71 -19.80 -22.98 1.57
C GLU A 71 -18.75 -22.42 2.53
N THR A 72 -18.98 -22.62 3.82
CA THR A 72 -18.00 -22.39 4.90
C THR A 72 -18.03 -23.56 5.87
N SER A 73 -16.87 -23.99 6.38
CA SER A 73 -16.86 -24.81 7.60
C SER A 73 -17.18 -23.93 8.82
N GLN A 74 -17.66 -24.56 9.89
CA GLN A 74 -17.97 -23.82 11.11
C GLN A 74 -16.70 -23.59 11.93
N PRO A 75 -16.44 -22.34 12.37
CA PRO A 75 -15.39 -22.05 13.32
C PRO A 75 -15.63 -22.77 14.65
N THR A 76 -14.59 -22.87 15.47
CA THR A 76 -14.67 -23.51 16.80
C THR A 76 -14.96 -22.55 17.94
N LYS A 77 -14.85 -21.24 17.70
CA LYS A 77 -14.98 -20.17 18.69
C LYS A 77 -15.88 -19.02 18.19
N GLY A 78 -16.71 -19.31 17.22
CA GLY A 78 -17.63 -18.36 16.61
C GLY A 78 -18.51 -19.02 15.56
N THR A 79 -19.37 -18.21 14.96
CA THR A 79 -20.20 -18.59 13.81
C THR A 79 -19.87 -17.71 12.62
N VAL A 80 -19.97 -18.27 11.41
CA VAL A 80 -19.72 -17.53 10.17
C VAL A 80 -20.94 -17.57 9.28
N VAL A 81 -21.25 -16.44 8.66
CA VAL A 81 -22.36 -16.25 7.72
C VAL A 81 -21.81 -15.76 6.39
N ILE A 82 -22.30 -16.31 5.27
CA ILE A 82 -22.00 -15.78 3.94
C ILE A 82 -22.94 -14.62 3.65
N ASN A 83 -22.39 -13.46 3.31
CA ASN A 83 -23.15 -12.25 2.98
C ASN A 83 -23.50 -12.22 1.48
N GLU A 84 -24.54 -11.46 1.10
CA GLU A 84 -24.96 -11.33 -0.30
C GLU A 84 -23.93 -10.61 -1.18
N ASP A 85 -23.08 -9.77 -0.58
CA ASP A 85 -22.06 -8.95 -1.23
C ASP A 85 -20.72 -9.69 -1.45
N LYS A 86 -20.73 -11.03 -1.36
CA LYS A 86 -19.55 -11.92 -1.51
C LYS A 86 -18.51 -11.78 -0.39
N THR A 87 -18.87 -11.22 0.76
CA THR A 87 -18.06 -11.26 1.98
C THR A 87 -18.58 -12.32 2.96
N LEU A 88 -17.85 -12.55 4.06
CA LEU A 88 -18.33 -13.34 5.19
C LEU A 88 -18.53 -12.43 6.40
N THR A 89 -19.44 -12.76 7.33
CA THR A 89 -19.48 -12.15 8.66
C THR A 89 -19.12 -13.20 9.70
N TYR A 90 -18.07 -12.94 10.48
CA TYR A 90 -17.72 -13.76 11.64
C TYR A 90 -18.27 -13.14 12.91
N TYR A 91 -18.97 -13.96 13.70
CA TYR A 91 -19.50 -13.62 15.02
C TYR A 91 -18.72 -14.44 16.05
N PRO A 92 -17.86 -13.82 16.87
CA PRO A 92 -17.22 -14.54 17.97
C PRO A 92 -18.29 -15.11 18.91
N ASP A 93 -18.09 -16.33 19.39
CA ASP A 93 -18.96 -16.90 20.42
C ASP A 93 -18.77 -16.06 21.69
N SER A 94 -19.68 -15.13 21.97
CA SER A 94 -19.75 -14.51 23.28
C SER A 94 -19.95 -15.63 24.30
N SER A 95 -19.09 -15.75 25.31
CA SER A 95 -19.49 -16.46 26.52
C SER A 95 -20.84 -15.88 26.97
N ASP A 96 -21.82 -16.76 27.12
CA ASP A 96 -23.28 -16.55 27.26
C ASP A 96 -24.05 -16.47 25.92
N THR A 97 -24.36 -17.64 25.37
CA THR A 97 -25.52 -17.84 24.49
C THR A 97 -26.80 -17.39 25.21
N PRO A 98 -27.66 -16.56 24.60
CA PRO A 98 -29.05 -16.49 25.03
C PRO A 98 -29.67 -17.88 24.83
N GLU A 99 -30.16 -18.49 25.90
CA GLU A 99 -30.99 -19.68 25.81
C GLU A 99 -32.06 -19.45 24.74
N THR A 100 -32.12 -20.33 23.75
CA THR A 100 -33.28 -20.46 22.88
C THR A 100 -34.49 -20.80 23.76
N GLN A 101 -35.27 -19.79 24.14
CA GLN A 101 -36.59 -20.03 24.72
C GLN A 101 -37.48 -20.60 23.63
N ASN A 102 -37.68 -21.91 23.73
CA ASN A 102 -38.70 -22.64 23.00
C ASN A 102 -40.05 -21.98 23.25
N ASN A 103 -40.65 -21.56 22.15
CA ASN A 103 -41.99 -21.02 22.06
C ASN A 103 -43.00 -22.11 22.45
N THR A 104 -43.59 -22.03 23.64
CA THR A 104 -44.88 -22.67 23.96
C THR A 104 -45.77 -21.63 24.61
N GLY A 105 -46.89 -21.36 23.94
CA GLY A 105 -47.75 -20.21 24.18
C GLY A 105 -48.53 -20.20 25.49
N GLY A 106 -49.07 -19.02 25.76
CA GLY A 106 -50.07 -18.75 26.79
C GLY A 106 -50.38 -17.25 26.79
N ASP A 107 -51.63 -16.92 26.46
CA ASP A 107 -52.21 -15.58 26.45
C ASP A 107 -52.09 -14.83 27.79
N LEU A 108 -52.00 -13.49 27.76
CA LEU A 108 -53.03 -12.54 28.28
C LEU A 108 -52.49 -11.11 28.48
N GLU A 109 -53.21 -10.17 27.85
CA GLU A 109 -53.62 -8.81 28.28
C GLU A 109 -52.62 -7.65 28.54
N ASP A 110 -52.66 -6.71 27.58
CA ASP A 110 -52.95 -5.26 27.70
C ASP A 110 -52.51 -4.49 28.96
N SER A 111 -51.59 -3.53 28.79
CA SER A 111 -51.79 -2.17 29.32
C SER A 111 -50.84 -1.15 28.70
N GLN A 112 -51.43 0.02 28.47
CA GLN A 112 -50.94 1.18 27.73
C GLN A 112 -49.84 1.96 28.47
N PHE A 113 -48.86 2.49 27.72
CA PHE A 113 -47.98 3.57 28.16
C PHE A 113 -48.27 4.85 27.37
N THR A 114 -48.40 5.96 28.09
CA THR A 114 -48.45 7.34 27.58
C THR A 114 -47.13 8.06 27.88
N PRO A 115 -46.67 9.02 27.06
CA PRO A 115 -45.41 9.74 27.28
C PRO A 115 -45.64 11.10 27.96
N ALA A 116 -44.64 11.58 28.72
CA ALA A 116 -44.60 12.94 29.27
C ALA A 116 -43.23 13.61 29.06
N GLU A 117 -43.33 14.91 28.86
CA GLU A 117 -42.41 15.83 28.18
C GLU A 117 -41.38 16.55 29.07
N TYR A 118 -40.36 17.09 28.40
CA TYR A 118 -39.60 18.34 28.58
C TYR A 118 -39.70 19.18 29.86
N GLY A 119 -38.53 19.70 30.28
CA GLY A 119 -38.39 20.91 31.11
C GLY A 119 -37.01 21.57 30.99
N ASN A 120 -36.98 22.77 30.42
CA ASN A 120 -35.86 23.72 30.32
C ASN A 120 -35.51 24.40 31.66
N GLY A 121 -34.29 24.94 31.77
CA GLY A 121 -33.95 25.97 32.78
C GLY A 121 -32.51 26.51 32.67
N GLU A 122 -32.39 27.80 32.36
CA GLU A 122 -31.18 28.59 32.05
C GLU A 122 -30.37 29.12 33.26
N GLU A 123 -29.10 29.43 32.97
CA GLU A 123 -28.13 30.46 33.43
C GLU A 123 -28.28 31.23 34.78
N ASN A 124 -27.16 31.42 35.53
CA ASN A 124 -26.33 32.65 35.54
C ASN A 124 -25.19 32.69 36.61
N ILE A 125 -24.32 33.71 36.47
CA ILE A 125 -22.85 33.81 36.69
C ILE A 125 -22.40 34.53 38.01
N ILE A 126 -21.08 34.50 38.29
CA ILE A 126 -20.14 35.50 38.92
C ILE A 126 -19.79 35.21 40.42
N ALA A 127 -18.58 34.77 40.83
CA ALA A 127 -17.18 35.26 40.84
C ALA A 127 -16.77 36.04 42.11
N GLU A 128 -15.64 35.67 42.76
CA GLU A 128 -14.60 36.60 43.26
C GLU A 128 -13.34 35.90 43.84
N GLN A 129 -12.21 36.59 43.66
CA GLN A 129 -10.79 36.42 44.04
C GLN A 129 -10.55 36.59 45.57
N SER A 130 -9.38 36.46 46.23
CA SER A 130 -7.96 36.12 46.01
C SER A 130 -7.28 35.95 47.39
N ASP A 131 -5.99 35.57 47.38
CA ASP A 131 -4.90 35.90 48.32
C ASP A 131 -4.21 34.76 49.10
N THR A 132 -2.88 34.84 49.01
CA THR A 132 -1.77 34.02 49.53
C THR A 132 -0.86 34.98 50.35
N PRO A 133 0.31 34.61 50.93
CA PRO A 133 0.87 33.32 51.36
C PRO A 133 1.71 33.39 52.69
N GLN A 134 2.41 32.27 53.00
CA GLN A 134 3.68 32.14 53.79
C GLN A 134 3.61 32.31 55.33
N GLU A 135 4.40 31.66 56.19
CA GLU A 135 5.67 30.91 56.12
C GLU A 135 5.85 30.05 57.41
N THR A 136 6.70 29.02 57.39
CA THR A 136 7.06 28.15 58.54
C THR A 136 8.56 28.19 58.84
N PRO A 137 8.99 27.91 60.09
CA PRO A 137 10.26 27.21 60.36
C PRO A 137 10.09 26.04 61.38
N VAL A 138 10.57 24.81 61.13
CA VAL A 138 11.93 24.20 61.26
C VAL A 138 12.22 23.53 62.64
N LYS A 139 12.61 22.23 62.57
CA LYS A 139 13.42 21.36 63.49
C LYS A 139 12.79 20.88 64.81
N GLU A 140 13.08 19.71 65.41
CA GLU A 140 14.28 18.85 65.40
C GLU A 140 13.99 17.42 65.97
N ASP A 141 14.66 16.41 65.40
CA ASP A 141 15.30 15.19 65.95
C ASP A 141 14.74 14.23 67.06
N THR A 142 14.98 12.94 66.76
CA THR A 142 15.55 11.82 67.58
C THR A 142 14.71 10.63 68.15
N ILE A 143 14.89 9.47 67.48
CA ILE A 143 15.20 8.06 67.90
C ILE A 143 14.40 7.33 69.04
N LYS A 144 13.74 6.19 68.71
CA LYS A 144 13.97 4.78 69.18
C LYS A 144 12.70 3.87 69.17
N ASN A 145 12.70 2.86 68.27
CA ASN A 145 12.43 1.39 68.42
C ASN A 145 11.22 0.83 69.24
N PRO A 146 10.78 -0.45 69.06
CA PRO A 146 9.91 -1.02 68.01
C PRO A 146 8.68 -1.82 68.56
N ASN A 147 7.81 -2.31 67.65
CA ASN A 147 6.82 -3.42 67.77
C ASN A 147 5.66 -3.28 68.79
N VAL A 148 4.40 -3.70 68.57
CA VAL A 148 3.55 -4.22 67.49
C VAL A 148 2.12 -3.97 68.00
N GLY A 149 1.19 -3.58 67.13
CA GLY A 149 -0.24 -3.49 67.46
C GLY A 149 -1.07 -3.28 66.20
N ILE A 150 -1.56 -4.37 65.63
CA ILE A 150 -2.32 -4.42 64.39
C ILE A 150 -3.71 -3.80 64.63
N LYS A 151 -4.05 -2.76 63.88
CA LYS A 151 -5.43 -2.36 63.56
C LYS A 151 -5.52 -2.22 62.05
N GLU A 152 -6.51 -2.89 61.47
CA GLU A 152 -6.89 -2.81 60.06
C GLU A 152 -7.02 -1.34 59.66
N THR A 153 -6.23 -0.96 58.66
CA THR A 153 -6.27 0.36 58.03
C THR A 153 -7.02 0.21 56.73
N GLU A 154 -8.00 1.08 56.52
CA GLU A 154 -8.65 1.29 55.23
C GLU A 154 -7.58 1.47 54.15
N GLN A 155 -7.73 0.75 53.05
CA GLN A 155 -6.81 0.83 51.92
C GLN A 155 -6.80 2.25 51.37
N THR A 156 -5.61 2.79 51.18
CA THR A 156 -5.43 4.11 50.56
C THR A 156 -5.82 4.05 49.07
N PRO A 157 -6.23 5.18 48.46
CA PRO A 157 -6.57 5.24 47.03
C PRO A 157 -5.47 4.66 46.12
N GLN A 158 -4.19 4.78 46.52
CA GLN A 158 -3.05 4.20 45.82
C GLN A 158 -3.00 2.66 45.85
N GLN A 159 -3.54 2.00 46.89
CA GLN A 159 -3.62 0.53 46.94
C GLN A 159 -4.78 0.00 46.08
N GLN A 160 -5.84 0.79 45.90
CA GLN A 160 -6.92 0.49 44.96
C GLN A 160 -6.48 0.72 43.50
N GLU A 161 -5.67 1.75 43.22
CA GLU A 161 -5.05 1.96 41.91
C GLU A 161 -4.06 0.84 41.53
N ILE A 162 -3.27 0.33 42.49
CA ILE A 162 -2.35 -0.80 42.24
C ILE A 162 -3.12 -2.10 41.98
N GLN A 163 -4.29 -2.31 42.60
CA GLN A 163 -5.15 -3.47 42.29
C GLN A 163 -5.90 -3.32 40.96
N GLN A 164 -6.29 -2.10 40.57
CA GLN A 164 -6.85 -1.82 39.23
C GLN A 164 -5.80 -1.97 38.13
N GLN A 165 -4.54 -1.57 38.36
CA GLN A 165 -3.43 -1.85 37.43
C GLN A 165 -3.08 -3.35 37.36
N ALA A 166 -3.14 -4.08 38.48
CA ALA A 166 -2.90 -5.53 38.49
C ALA A 166 -4.00 -6.37 37.80
N GLN A 167 -5.19 -5.80 37.55
CA GLN A 167 -6.24 -6.42 36.73
C GLN A 167 -6.09 -6.15 35.22
N GLN A 168 -5.27 -5.17 34.80
CA GLN A 168 -4.93 -4.93 33.39
C GLN A 168 -3.74 -5.77 32.88
N ASP A 169 -2.96 -6.38 33.78
CA ASP A 169 -1.79 -7.20 33.44
C ASP A 169 -2.08 -8.72 33.42
N GLN A 170 -3.34 -9.14 33.36
CA GLN A 170 -3.65 -10.52 32.95
C GLN A 170 -3.39 -10.65 31.44
N PRO A 171 -2.70 -11.69 30.95
CA PRO A 171 -2.56 -11.90 29.52
C PRO A 171 -3.98 -12.03 28.94
N LYS A 172 -4.37 -11.04 28.13
CA LYS A 172 -5.62 -11.09 27.36
C LYS A 172 -5.52 -12.33 26.50
N GLU A 173 -6.37 -13.33 26.75
CA GLU A 173 -6.26 -14.62 26.10
C GLU A 173 -6.43 -14.44 24.59
N THR A 174 -5.36 -14.68 23.83
CA THR A 174 -5.42 -14.66 22.36
C THR A 174 -6.31 -15.79 21.90
N ILE A 175 -7.52 -15.44 21.47
CA ILE A 175 -8.41 -16.32 20.74
C ILE A 175 -7.92 -16.35 19.29
N THR A 176 -7.39 -17.47 18.82
CA THR A 176 -7.30 -17.80 17.39
C THR A 176 -8.35 -18.85 17.05
N ASP A 177 -9.06 -18.64 15.96
CA ASP A 177 -10.09 -19.52 15.42
C ASP A 177 -9.85 -19.69 13.92
N GLU A 178 -10.11 -20.88 13.39
CA GLU A 178 -9.87 -21.19 11.98
C GLU A 178 -11.11 -21.85 11.39
N PHE A 179 -11.44 -21.46 10.16
CA PHE A 179 -12.46 -22.10 9.36
C PHE A 179 -12.05 -22.06 7.89
N THR A 180 -12.82 -22.67 7.02
CA THR A 180 -12.59 -22.67 5.57
C THR A 180 -13.76 -22.05 4.84
N TYR A 181 -13.50 -21.42 3.69
CA TYR A 181 -14.53 -21.04 2.74
C TYR A 181 -14.25 -21.70 1.40
N THR A 182 -15.32 -21.99 0.66
CA THR A 182 -15.23 -22.51 -0.70
C THR A 182 -15.73 -21.46 -1.68
N VAL A 183 -14.85 -21.06 -2.59
CA VAL A 183 -15.21 -20.23 -3.74
C VAL A 183 -15.65 -21.11 -4.90
N GLU A 184 -16.71 -20.71 -5.60
CA GLU A 184 -17.13 -21.26 -6.89
C GLU A 184 -16.93 -20.19 -7.97
N THR A 185 -16.29 -20.57 -9.07
CA THR A 185 -16.15 -19.75 -10.27
C THR A 185 -16.76 -20.47 -11.46
N THR A 186 -17.35 -19.71 -12.39
CA THR A 186 -17.89 -20.25 -13.64
C THR A 186 -17.16 -19.62 -14.82
N ASP A 187 -16.61 -20.45 -15.72
CA ASP A 187 -15.91 -19.96 -16.91
C ASP A 187 -16.87 -19.54 -18.04
N GLU A 188 -16.32 -19.21 -19.21
CA GLU A 188 -17.09 -18.81 -20.39
C GLU A 188 -17.94 -19.97 -20.96
N ASP A 189 -17.52 -21.22 -20.72
CA ASP A 189 -18.21 -22.45 -21.15
C ASP A 189 -19.25 -22.96 -20.12
N ASN A 190 -19.56 -22.16 -19.10
CA ASN A 190 -20.42 -22.52 -17.96
C ASN A 190 -19.91 -23.70 -17.12
N LYS A 191 -18.62 -24.04 -17.20
CA LYS A 191 -18.01 -25.03 -16.32
C LYS A 191 -17.66 -24.38 -14.98
N LYS A 192 -18.09 -25.04 -13.91
CA LYS A 192 -17.86 -24.62 -12.53
C LYS A 192 -16.59 -25.23 -11.98
N THR A 193 -15.78 -24.41 -11.31
CA THR A 193 -14.61 -24.86 -10.54
C THR A 193 -14.74 -24.32 -9.12
N THR A 194 -14.55 -25.19 -8.14
CA THR A 194 -14.54 -24.82 -6.72
C THR A 194 -13.14 -24.91 -6.14
N GLN A 195 -12.87 -24.07 -5.14
CA GLN A 195 -11.65 -24.16 -4.36
C GLN A 195 -11.89 -23.73 -2.92
N GLU A 196 -11.30 -24.48 -2.00
CA GLU A 196 -11.27 -24.16 -0.58
C GLU A 196 -10.04 -23.33 -0.21
N ALA A 197 -10.20 -22.37 0.70
CA ALA A 197 -9.13 -21.68 1.40
C ALA A 197 -9.44 -21.55 2.89
N VAL A 198 -8.38 -21.39 3.70
CA VAL A 198 -8.45 -21.28 5.15
C VAL A 198 -8.55 -19.81 5.55
N VAL A 199 -9.46 -19.50 6.46
CA VAL A 199 -9.53 -18.22 7.16
C VAL A 199 -9.10 -18.44 8.60
N THR A 200 -8.12 -17.66 9.03
CA THR A 200 -7.71 -17.58 10.43
C THR A 200 -8.19 -16.25 11.00
N VAL A 201 -9.02 -16.30 12.05
CA VAL A 201 -9.45 -15.12 12.81
C VAL A 201 -8.73 -15.11 14.14
N THR A 202 -8.11 -13.99 14.50
CA THR A 202 -7.44 -13.85 15.79
C THR A 202 -7.88 -12.59 16.55
N THR A 203 -7.87 -12.64 17.87
CA THR A 203 -8.07 -11.48 18.76
C THR A 203 -6.74 -10.86 19.21
N ASP A 204 -5.61 -11.47 18.82
CA ASP A 204 -4.32 -10.81 18.91
C ASP A 204 -4.22 -9.79 17.79
N LEU A 205 -4.38 -8.51 18.15
CA LEU A 205 -4.24 -7.41 17.21
C LEU A 205 -2.84 -7.33 16.58
N GLY A 206 -1.85 -8.03 17.15
CA GLY A 206 -0.47 -8.02 16.69
C GLY A 206 0.03 -6.60 16.45
N SER A 207 0.96 -6.44 15.51
CA SER A 207 1.21 -5.14 14.90
C SER A 207 0.20 -4.93 13.76
N LEU A 208 -0.75 -4.01 13.94
CA LEU A 208 -1.74 -3.69 12.92
C LEU A 208 -1.07 -3.17 11.64
N LYS A 209 -1.39 -3.80 10.51
CA LYS A 209 -0.87 -3.40 9.19
C LYS A 209 -1.33 -1.97 8.81
N ALA A 210 -0.65 -1.38 7.83
CA ALA A 210 -0.95 -0.08 7.27
C ALA A 210 -2.32 -0.05 6.59
N PHE A 211 -2.65 -1.17 5.95
CA PHE A 211 -3.94 -1.55 5.38
C PHE A 211 -3.92 -3.08 5.21
N PRO A 212 -5.07 -3.76 5.06
CA PRO A 212 -5.13 -5.21 5.07
C PRO A 212 -4.16 -5.91 4.11
N SER A 213 -3.99 -5.37 2.90
CA SER A 213 -3.10 -5.89 1.85
C SER A 213 -1.66 -5.34 1.90
N ALA A 214 -1.27 -4.64 2.96
CA ALA A 214 0.11 -4.20 3.16
C ALA A 214 0.99 -5.41 3.55
N GLU A 215 2.14 -5.54 2.88
CA GLU A 215 3.06 -6.66 3.07
C GLU A 215 4.50 -6.16 3.21
N GLY A 216 5.43 -7.06 3.54
CA GLY A 216 6.84 -6.72 3.65
C GLY A 216 7.21 -5.92 4.90
N TYR A 217 8.44 -5.43 4.95
CA TYR A 217 8.98 -4.79 6.15
C TYR A 217 8.29 -3.48 6.56
N GLY A 218 7.77 -2.71 5.60
CA GLY A 218 7.01 -1.48 5.87
C GLY A 218 5.54 -1.72 6.26
N LYS A 219 5.07 -2.97 6.29
CA LYS A 219 3.64 -3.30 6.43
C LYS A 219 2.95 -2.70 7.66
N ASN A 220 3.69 -2.35 8.70
CA ASN A 220 3.16 -1.83 9.97
C ASN A 220 3.20 -0.29 10.08
N ALA A 221 3.45 0.44 8.99
CA ALA A 221 3.34 1.89 9.02
C ALA A 221 1.90 2.29 9.39
N SER A 222 1.73 3.19 10.36
CA SER A 222 0.40 3.70 10.72
C SER A 222 0.00 4.94 9.93
N GLY A 223 0.97 5.61 9.29
CA GLY A 223 0.75 6.81 8.49
C GLY A 223 -0.04 7.88 9.25
N GLY A 224 -1.18 8.27 8.69
CA GLY A 224 -2.12 9.25 9.22
C GLY A 224 -3.22 8.72 10.16
N ARG A 225 -3.22 7.43 10.51
CA ARG A 225 -4.23 6.79 11.37
C ARG A 225 -4.50 7.59 12.65
N GLY A 226 -5.78 7.82 12.97
CA GLY A 226 -6.21 8.57 14.15
C GLY A 226 -5.91 10.07 14.09
N GLY A 227 -5.40 10.56 12.96
CA GLY A 227 -5.09 11.97 12.72
C GLY A 227 -6.29 12.77 12.24
N PHE A 228 -6.06 14.03 11.89
CA PHE A 228 -7.08 14.83 11.21
C PHE A 228 -7.02 14.63 9.69
N VAL A 229 -8.10 14.98 9.00
CA VAL A 229 -8.15 14.93 7.54
C VAL A 229 -7.78 16.28 6.93
N TYR A 230 -6.92 16.26 5.92
CA TYR A 230 -6.59 17.42 5.10
C TYR A 230 -7.12 17.20 3.68
N HIS A 231 -8.05 18.07 3.27
CA HIS A 231 -8.66 18.05 1.95
C HIS A 231 -7.82 18.83 0.92
N VAL A 232 -7.46 18.15 -0.17
CA VAL A 232 -6.91 18.81 -1.37
C VAL A 232 -8.07 19.20 -2.28
N THR A 233 -8.30 20.50 -2.40
CA THR A 233 -9.48 21.09 -3.06
C THR A 233 -9.15 21.80 -4.36
N ASN A 234 -7.86 21.87 -4.74
CA ASN A 234 -7.43 22.45 -6.01
C ASN A 234 -6.10 21.86 -6.51
N LEU A 235 -5.86 22.00 -7.81
CA LEU A 235 -4.68 21.49 -8.52
C LEU A 235 -3.49 22.46 -8.54
N ALA A 236 -3.56 23.59 -7.83
CA ALA A 236 -2.44 24.53 -7.80
C ALA A 236 -1.22 23.92 -7.09
N ASP A 237 0.00 24.26 -7.52
CA ASP A 237 1.23 23.77 -6.87
C ASP A 237 1.38 24.26 -5.43
N SER A 238 0.76 25.39 -5.05
CA SER A 238 0.88 25.96 -3.71
C SER A 238 -0.30 26.84 -3.34
N GLY A 239 -0.42 27.15 -2.04
CA GLY A 239 -1.52 27.92 -1.47
C GLY A 239 -2.52 27.04 -0.70
N PRO A 240 -3.47 27.63 0.04
CA PRO A 240 -4.51 26.88 0.74
C PRO A 240 -5.24 25.90 -0.19
N GLY A 241 -5.59 24.71 0.31
CA GLY A 241 -6.26 23.65 -0.47
C GLY A 241 -5.37 22.89 -1.45
N SER A 242 -4.12 23.31 -1.68
CA SER A 242 -3.18 22.54 -2.52
C SER A 242 -2.59 21.33 -1.77
N LEU A 243 -2.18 20.31 -2.53
CA LEU A 243 -1.41 19.17 -2.01
C LEU A 243 -0.13 19.63 -1.30
N ARG A 244 0.61 20.59 -1.87
CA ARG A 244 1.85 21.09 -1.27
C ARG A 244 1.61 21.73 0.09
N ASN A 245 0.50 22.41 0.29
CA ASN A 245 0.19 22.99 1.59
C ASN A 245 -0.03 21.88 2.65
N GLY A 246 -0.81 20.85 2.34
CA GLY A 246 -1.01 19.69 3.22
C GLY A 246 0.28 18.92 3.55
N VAL A 247 1.18 18.82 2.57
CA VAL A 247 2.46 18.10 2.72
C VAL A 247 3.53 18.94 3.42
N GLU A 248 3.68 20.23 3.09
CA GLU A 248 4.85 21.04 3.48
C GLU A 248 4.58 22.11 4.53
N LYS A 249 3.31 22.41 4.84
CA LYS A 249 2.91 23.49 5.75
C LYS A 249 2.12 22.99 6.93
N ILE A 250 1.22 22.04 6.70
CA ILE A 250 0.41 21.42 7.73
C ILE A 250 1.23 20.34 8.47
N LYS A 251 1.18 20.35 9.80
CA LYS A 251 1.88 19.43 10.70
C LYS A 251 0.87 18.62 11.53
N GLY A 252 1.35 17.53 12.13
CA GLY A 252 0.54 16.60 12.91
C GLY A 252 0.21 15.34 12.10
N THR A 253 -0.22 14.29 12.81
CA THR A 253 -0.71 13.05 12.21
C THR A 253 -1.92 13.37 11.37
N ARG A 254 -1.90 13.00 10.09
CA ARG A 254 -2.96 13.39 9.15
C ARG A 254 -3.09 12.47 7.95
N THR A 255 -4.30 12.39 7.44
CA THR A 255 -4.61 11.76 6.16
C THR A 255 -4.96 12.83 5.15
N ILE A 256 -4.25 12.86 4.02
CA ILE A 256 -4.57 13.71 2.89
C ILE A 256 -5.54 12.95 1.98
N VAL A 257 -6.70 13.57 1.74
CA VAL A 257 -7.73 13.12 0.78
C VAL A 257 -7.90 14.15 -0.33
N PHE A 258 -8.51 13.75 -1.44
CA PHE A 258 -8.62 14.57 -2.64
C PHE A 258 -10.09 14.78 -3.05
N GLU A 259 -10.51 16.04 -3.06
CA GLU A 259 -11.78 16.45 -3.67
C GLU A 259 -11.65 16.69 -5.17
N VAL A 260 -10.42 16.75 -5.68
CA VAL A 260 -10.14 17.05 -7.09
C VAL A 260 -9.32 15.96 -7.78
N SER A 261 -9.45 15.88 -9.10
CA SER A 261 -8.65 15.04 -9.97
C SER A 261 -7.95 15.84 -11.08
N GLY A 262 -6.89 15.27 -11.64
CA GLY A 262 -6.10 15.87 -12.73
C GLY A 262 -4.62 16.05 -12.38
N TYR A 263 -3.95 16.93 -13.14
CA TYR A 263 -2.52 17.21 -12.95
C TYR A 263 -2.26 18.31 -11.93
N ILE A 264 -1.37 18.02 -10.99
CA ILE A 264 -0.68 19.04 -10.20
C ILE A 264 0.70 19.26 -10.85
N THR A 265 0.90 20.44 -11.41
CA THR A 265 2.18 20.81 -12.06
C THR A 265 3.12 21.42 -11.02
N LEU A 266 4.10 20.65 -10.57
CA LEU A 266 5.07 21.05 -9.56
C LEU A 266 6.12 21.99 -10.16
N THR A 267 6.36 23.12 -9.49
CA THR A 267 7.42 24.07 -9.89
C THR A 267 8.79 23.74 -9.30
N LYS A 268 8.82 22.87 -8.29
CA LYS A 268 9.99 22.40 -7.53
C LYS A 268 9.65 21.10 -6.80
N PRO A 269 10.64 20.37 -6.23
CA PRO A 269 10.32 19.11 -5.57
C PRO A 269 9.29 19.29 -4.45
N LEU A 270 8.30 18.41 -4.40
CA LEU A 270 7.32 18.32 -3.32
C LEU A 270 7.91 17.45 -2.21
N LYS A 271 8.02 17.97 -0.98
CA LYS A 271 8.79 17.31 0.08
C LYS A 271 7.98 17.03 1.34
N ILE A 272 7.89 15.77 1.76
CA ILE A 272 7.61 15.43 3.15
C ILE A 272 8.90 15.72 3.93
N ARG A 273 8.97 16.90 4.55
CA ARG A 273 10.18 17.37 5.26
C ARG A 273 10.31 16.69 6.62
N ARG A 274 11.48 16.82 7.24
CA ARG A 274 11.68 16.47 8.65
C ARG A 274 10.64 17.15 9.55
N GLY A 275 9.96 16.37 10.38
CA GLY A 275 8.87 16.79 11.27
C GLY A 275 7.51 16.93 10.59
N TYR A 276 7.33 16.32 9.41
CA TYR A 276 6.09 16.34 8.62
C TYR A 276 5.58 14.94 8.24
N GLY A 277 6.20 13.88 8.77
CA GLY A 277 5.73 12.49 8.70
C GLY A 277 4.43 12.24 9.47
N ASN A 278 4.15 10.97 9.81
CA ASN A 278 2.82 10.52 10.27
C ASN A 278 1.73 10.94 9.28
N LEU A 279 1.93 10.54 8.02
CA LEU A 279 1.16 11.05 6.89
C LEU A 279 0.70 9.90 6.01
N THR A 280 -0.60 9.83 5.77
CA THR A 280 -1.17 9.05 4.67
C THR A 280 -1.54 10.00 3.53
N ILE A 281 -1.11 9.71 2.30
CA ILE A 281 -1.61 10.37 1.08
C ILE A 281 -2.46 9.35 0.34
N ALA A 282 -3.78 9.49 0.43
CA ALA A 282 -4.76 8.53 -0.06
C ALA A 282 -5.25 8.90 -1.47
N GLY A 283 -4.43 8.64 -2.50
CA GLY A 283 -4.76 8.96 -3.89
C GLY A 283 -6.04 8.33 -4.40
N GLN A 284 -6.48 7.20 -3.82
CA GLN A 284 -7.74 6.53 -4.16
C GLN A 284 -8.99 7.34 -3.85
N THR A 285 -8.89 8.41 -3.05
CA THR A 285 -10.02 9.30 -2.74
C THR A 285 -10.33 10.29 -3.86
N ALA A 286 -9.38 10.54 -4.77
CA ALA A 286 -9.58 11.46 -5.88
C ALA A 286 -10.73 10.97 -6.79
N PRO A 287 -11.60 11.86 -7.30
CA PRO A 287 -12.63 11.46 -8.26
C PRO A 287 -12.03 11.02 -9.60
N GLU A 288 -12.81 10.30 -10.41
CA GLU A 288 -12.49 9.97 -11.81
C GLU A 288 -11.02 9.57 -12.03
N ASP A 289 -10.31 10.19 -12.98
CA ASP A 289 -8.95 9.85 -13.39
C ASP A 289 -7.87 10.01 -12.31
N GLY A 290 -8.19 10.39 -11.08
CA GLY A 290 -7.25 10.49 -9.97
C GLY A 290 -6.22 11.63 -10.11
N ILE A 291 -5.10 11.53 -9.38
CA ILE A 291 -4.07 12.58 -9.30
C ILE A 291 -2.75 12.16 -9.94
N ALA A 292 -2.21 13.03 -10.78
CA ALA A 292 -0.87 12.92 -11.32
C ALA A 292 -0.01 14.16 -11.02
N LEU A 293 1.22 13.92 -10.56
CA LEU A 293 2.23 14.94 -10.33
C LEU A 293 3.15 15.03 -11.54
N LYS A 294 3.43 16.25 -12.03
CA LYS A 294 4.40 16.48 -13.12
C LYS A 294 5.31 17.66 -12.89
N GLY A 295 6.38 17.76 -13.67
CA GLY A 295 7.31 18.90 -13.70
C GLY A 295 8.43 18.85 -12.68
N SER A 296 8.28 18.11 -11.58
CA SER A 296 9.34 17.95 -10.57
C SER A 296 9.15 16.67 -9.73
N SER A 297 10.18 16.33 -8.96
CA SER A 297 10.26 15.16 -8.08
C SER A 297 9.41 15.21 -6.81
N PHE A 298 9.21 14.04 -6.20
CA PHE A 298 8.57 13.86 -4.89
C PHE A 298 9.55 13.27 -3.87
N TRP A 299 9.76 13.93 -2.73
CA TRP A 299 10.80 13.56 -1.76
C TRP A 299 10.20 13.25 -0.38
N ILE A 300 10.68 12.17 0.24
CA ILE A 300 10.31 11.69 1.57
C ILE A 300 11.55 11.78 2.46
N HIS A 301 11.49 12.64 3.49
CA HIS A 301 12.55 12.88 4.47
C HIS A 301 12.09 12.68 5.91
N ASP A 302 11.01 11.92 6.11
CA ASP A 302 10.50 11.62 7.43
C ASP A 302 9.85 10.23 7.50
N SER A 303 9.61 9.77 8.72
CA SER A 303 9.09 8.44 9.04
C SER A 303 7.56 8.37 8.99
N ASN A 304 7.07 7.13 8.98
CA ASN A 304 5.66 6.79 9.12
C ASN A 304 4.80 7.43 8.02
N VAL A 305 5.05 6.99 6.78
CA VAL A 305 4.45 7.56 5.59
C VAL A 305 3.83 6.46 4.74
N ILE A 306 2.56 6.65 4.38
CA ILE A 306 1.84 5.78 3.45
C ILE A 306 1.44 6.64 2.23
N ILE A 307 1.76 6.19 1.03
CA ILE A 307 1.35 6.85 -0.22
C ILE A 307 0.76 5.80 -1.14
N ARG A 308 -0.48 6.04 -1.60
CA ARG A 308 -1.20 5.11 -2.46
C ARG A 308 -1.82 5.79 -3.68
N TYR A 309 -1.88 5.09 -4.82
CA TYR A 309 -2.66 5.47 -6.01
C TYR A 309 -2.32 6.84 -6.61
N LEU A 310 -1.05 7.27 -6.54
CA LEU A 310 -0.58 8.47 -7.24
C LEU A 310 0.20 8.13 -8.51
N ARG A 311 0.12 9.01 -9.50
CA ARG A 311 1.05 9.00 -10.64
C ARG A 311 2.11 10.08 -10.43
N ILE A 312 3.39 9.75 -10.56
CA ILE A 312 4.52 10.66 -10.35
C ILE A 312 5.38 10.66 -11.61
N ARG A 313 5.26 11.73 -12.39
CA ARG A 313 5.87 11.84 -13.73
C ARG A 313 6.55 13.19 -13.94
N PRO A 314 7.77 13.40 -13.43
CA PRO A 314 8.47 14.67 -13.59
C PRO A 314 8.59 15.12 -15.06
N GLY A 315 8.83 14.18 -15.98
CA GLY A 315 8.99 14.44 -17.41
C GLY A 315 10.41 14.90 -17.79
N LYS A 316 10.72 14.85 -19.10
CA LYS A 316 12.01 15.32 -19.64
C LYS A 316 12.06 16.84 -19.69
N ALA A 317 10.94 17.47 -20.06
CA ALA A 317 10.84 18.91 -20.22
C ALA A 317 10.77 19.62 -18.86
N TRP A 318 11.93 19.97 -18.30
CA TRP A 318 12.00 20.99 -17.27
C TRP A 318 12.04 22.37 -17.95
N LEU A 319 11.07 23.24 -17.69
CA LEU A 319 11.20 24.67 -17.97
C LEU A 319 10.45 25.52 -16.93
N PRO A 320 10.93 26.72 -16.56
CA PRO A 320 11.97 27.50 -17.24
C PRO A 320 13.12 28.00 -16.34
N ALA A 321 14.20 28.37 -17.02
CA ALA A 321 15.32 29.14 -16.50
C ALA A 321 14.86 30.28 -15.57
N GLY A 322 15.59 30.47 -14.47
CA GLY A 322 15.27 31.44 -13.42
C GLY A 322 15.08 30.84 -12.02
N THR A 323 14.96 29.51 -11.91
CA THR A 323 14.84 28.76 -10.62
C THR A 323 16.01 27.80 -10.37
N GLY A 324 17.08 27.90 -11.18
CA GLY A 324 18.27 27.05 -11.04
C GLY A 324 18.30 25.83 -11.97
N ALA A 325 17.65 25.84 -13.15
CA ALA A 325 18.30 25.15 -14.27
C ALA A 325 19.62 25.85 -14.49
N SER A 326 20.64 25.19 -14.00
CA SER A 326 21.95 25.46 -14.50
C SER A 326 21.94 25.05 -15.97
N THR A 327 22.17 26.00 -16.86
CA THR A 327 22.79 25.72 -18.16
C THR A 327 24.22 25.21 -18.00
N SER A 328 24.71 24.99 -16.77
CA SER A 328 26.00 24.34 -16.56
C SER A 328 25.92 22.88 -16.96
N GLU A 329 27.02 22.44 -17.53
CA GLU A 329 27.34 21.06 -17.89
C GLU A 329 27.35 20.10 -16.68
N ASN A 330 27.06 20.60 -15.46
CA ASN A 330 27.08 19.88 -14.18
C ASN A 330 25.70 19.76 -13.51
N TYR A 331 24.58 20.11 -14.17
CA TYR A 331 23.25 19.87 -13.59
C TYR A 331 22.94 18.37 -13.56
N GLU A 332 22.89 17.77 -12.37
CA GLU A 332 22.39 16.41 -12.23
C GLU A 332 20.86 16.39 -12.33
N PRO A 333 20.29 15.56 -13.23
CA PRO A 333 18.85 15.35 -13.26
C PRO A 333 18.35 14.81 -11.91
N ASP A 334 17.16 15.25 -11.49
CA ASP A 334 16.54 14.73 -10.25
C ASP A 334 15.86 13.37 -10.51
N ASP A 335 15.77 12.54 -9.46
CA ASP A 335 15.01 11.27 -9.48
C ASP A 335 13.52 11.54 -9.47
N ALA A 336 12.65 10.62 -9.91
CA ALA A 336 11.21 10.86 -9.78
C ALA A 336 10.72 10.83 -8.32
N VAL A 337 11.14 9.82 -7.56
CA VAL A 337 10.86 9.68 -6.12
C VAL A 337 12.15 9.50 -5.34
N LYS A 338 12.30 10.22 -4.22
CA LYS A 338 13.41 10.07 -3.26
C LYS A 338 12.90 9.70 -1.89
N ILE A 339 13.51 8.72 -1.25
CA ILE A 339 13.35 8.41 0.17
C ILE A 339 14.72 8.53 0.82
N ARG A 340 14.93 9.59 1.60
CA ARG A 340 16.29 9.95 2.00
C ARG A 340 16.43 10.38 3.44
N ALA A 341 17.24 9.63 4.19
CA ALA A 341 17.61 9.95 5.56
C ALA A 341 18.73 10.99 5.60
N TRP A 342 18.53 12.02 6.42
CA TRP A 342 19.52 13.06 6.67
C TRP A 342 20.47 12.65 7.79
N SER A 343 21.56 13.40 7.97
CA SER A 343 22.66 12.99 8.85
C SER A 343 22.20 13.00 10.31
N GLY A 344 22.31 11.86 10.99
CA GLY A 344 21.83 11.68 12.36
C GLY A 344 20.34 11.34 12.48
N SER A 345 19.68 10.97 11.38
CA SER A 345 18.28 10.53 11.40
C SER A 345 18.12 9.04 11.14
N THR A 346 17.12 8.43 11.75
CA THR A 346 16.59 7.12 11.32
C THR A 346 15.19 7.35 10.78
N ILE A 347 15.01 7.14 9.48
CA ILE A 347 13.72 7.19 8.81
C ILE A 347 13.19 5.76 8.69
N ARG A 348 11.93 5.54 9.07
CA ARG A 348 11.33 4.19 9.02
C ARG A 348 9.84 4.17 8.74
N ASN A 349 9.30 2.98 8.51
CA ASN A 349 7.88 2.72 8.33
C ASN A 349 7.32 3.48 7.13
N ILE A 350 7.74 3.10 5.93
CA ILE A 350 7.30 3.73 4.68
C ILE A 350 6.64 2.69 3.79
N VAL A 351 5.44 3.00 3.28
CA VAL A 351 4.75 2.21 2.27
C VAL A 351 4.46 3.06 1.05
N LEU A 352 4.94 2.61 -0.11
CA LEU A 352 4.54 3.10 -1.42
C LEU A 352 3.80 1.98 -2.14
N ASP A 353 2.48 2.13 -2.30
CA ASP A 353 1.60 1.10 -2.85
C ASP A 353 0.80 1.62 -4.05
N HIS A 354 0.66 0.82 -5.11
CA HIS A 354 -0.20 1.18 -6.25
C HIS A 354 0.11 2.57 -6.88
N CYS A 355 1.38 2.98 -6.93
CA CYS A 355 1.78 4.21 -7.59
C CYS A 355 2.36 3.94 -8.98
N SER A 356 2.19 4.89 -9.91
CA SER A 356 2.81 4.84 -11.24
C SER A 356 3.91 5.89 -11.33
N ILE A 357 5.16 5.44 -11.36
CA ILE A 357 6.37 6.25 -11.33
C ILE A 357 7.04 6.13 -12.69
N SER A 358 7.04 7.22 -13.47
CA SER A 358 7.60 7.22 -14.81
C SER A 358 8.29 8.52 -15.16
N TRP A 359 9.07 8.50 -16.23
CA TRP A 359 9.68 9.70 -16.81
C TRP A 359 10.51 10.53 -15.82
N GLY A 360 11.11 9.87 -14.85
CA GLY A 360 12.26 10.39 -14.10
C GLY A 360 13.48 10.50 -15.00
N ARG A 361 14.40 11.39 -14.64
CA ARG A 361 15.59 11.65 -15.45
C ARG A 361 16.81 10.89 -14.94
N ASP A 362 17.18 10.99 -13.67
CA ASP A 362 18.25 10.13 -13.13
C ASP A 362 17.73 8.72 -12.84
N GLY A 363 17.24 8.46 -11.63
CA GLY A 363 16.46 7.30 -11.24
C GLY A 363 14.95 7.57 -11.24
N LEU A 364 14.16 6.50 -11.26
CA LEU A 364 12.73 6.58 -10.98
C LEU A 364 12.48 6.54 -9.47
N LEU A 365 13.23 5.72 -8.74
CA LEU A 365 13.18 5.62 -7.29
C LEU A 365 14.58 5.57 -6.69
N ASP A 366 14.86 6.43 -5.72
CA ASP A 366 16.12 6.43 -4.96
C ASP A 366 15.82 6.32 -3.46
N ILE A 367 16.40 5.32 -2.81
CA ILE A 367 16.29 5.08 -1.37
C ILE A 367 17.69 5.13 -0.78
N ALA A 368 18.03 6.20 -0.07
CA ALA A 368 19.39 6.35 0.43
C ALA A 368 19.56 7.10 1.73
N GLY A 369 20.44 6.58 2.58
CA GLY A 369 20.93 7.28 3.76
C GLY A 369 22.01 8.30 3.41
N SER A 370 22.16 9.31 4.26
CA SER A 370 23.41 10.09 4.34
C SER A 370 24.46 9.34 5.18
N ALA A 371 25.66 9.90 5.35
CA ALA A 371 26.78 9.23 6.04
C ALA A 371 26.42 8.65 7.43
N SER A 372 25.50 9.28 8.16
CA SER A 372 24.98 8.83 9.45
C SER A 372 23.45 8.84 9.51
N GLY A 373 22.80 8.80 8.35
CA GLY A 373 21.34 8.65 8.23
C GLY A 373 21.00 7.21 7.86
N PHE A 374 20.01 6.64 8.53
CA PHE A 374 19.60 5.25 8.35
C PHE A 374 18.15 5.18 7.86
N LEU A 375 17.85 4.16 7.06
CA LEU A 375 16.52 3.83 6.58
C LEU A 375 16.19 2.38 6.94
N GLU A 376 15.01 2.14 7.50
CA GLU A 376 14.52 0.80 7.83
C GLU A 376 13.01 0.66 7.63
N ASP A 377 12.51 -0.56 7.50
CA ASP A 377 11.08 -0.87 7.45
C ASP A 377 10.34 -0.17 6.30
N ILE A 378 10.73 -0.49 5.07
CA ILE A 378 10.19 0.12 3.85
C ILE A 378 9.57 -0.96 2.96
N THR A 379 8.35 -0.74 2.49
CA THR A 379 7.71 -1.54 1.45
C THR A 379 7.40 -0.70 0.23
N ILE A 380 7.84 -1.18 -0.94
CA ILE A 380 7.48 -0.68 -2.27
C ILE A 380 6.69 -1.80 -2.94
N GLN A 381 5.36 -1.67 -3.02
CA GLN A 381 4.49 -2.75 -3.53
C GLN A 381 3.50 -2.31 -4.62
N ASN A 382 3.18 -3.21 -5.56
CA ASN A 382 2.19 -2.97 -6.62
C ASN A 382 2.43 -1.70 -7.46
N ASN A 383 3.67 -1.23 -7.60
CA ASN A 383 3.97 0.01 -8.35
C ASN A 383 4.37 -0.27 -9.79
N ILE A 384 4.04 0.65 -10.71
CA ILE A 384 4.72 0.75 -12.02
C ILE A 384 5.95 1.65 -11.84
N ILE A 385 7.12 1.17 -12.23
CA ILE A 385 8.40 1.88 -12.19
C ILE A 385 9.01 1.76 -13.58
N ALA A 386 8.66 2.67 -14.48
CA ALA A 386 8.92 2.48 -15.91
C ALA A 386 9.38 3.75 -16.65
N GLU A 387 9.99 3.54 -17.81
CA GLU A 387 10.29 4.58 -18.79
C GLU A 387 11.09 5.76 -18.24
N ASN A 388 12.27 5.49 -17.68
CA ASN A 388 13.22 6.57 -17.43
C ASN A 388 13.59 7.29 -18.75
N VAL A 389 13.61 8.63 -18.74
CA VAL A 389 13.78 9.47 -19.95
C VAL A 389 15.19 10.08 -20.10
N ASP A 390 16.17 9.75 -19.25
CA ASP A 390 17.54 10.29 -19.39
C ASP A 390 18.62 9.21 -19.17
N LYS A 391 18.82 8.78 -17.93
CA LYS A 391 19.92 7.86 -17.58
C LYS A 391 19.57 6.39 -17.79
N GLY A 392 18.28 6.08 -17.84
CA GLY A 392 17.76 4.71 -17.97
C GLY A 392 17.70 3.95 -16.64
N TYR A 393 17.73 4.62 -15.48
CA TYR A 393 17.76 3.95 -14.19
C TYR A 393 16.37 3.77 -13.57
N GLY A 394 16.08 2.55 -13.10
CA GLY A 394 14.88 2.22 -12.34
C GLY A 394 15.00 2.65 -10.87
N THR A 395 15.44 1.72 -10.02
CA THR A 395 15.55 1.89 -8.57
C THR A 395 16.98 1.72 -8.05
N LEU A 396 17.47 2.71 -7.32
CA LEU A 396 18.69 2.63 -6.51
C LEU A 396 18.35 2.52 -5.03
N VAL A 397 18.99 1.57 -4.33
CA VAL A 397 19.08 1.54 -2.87
C VAL A 397 20.54 1.70 -2.46
N ASP A 398 20.85 2.66 -1.61
CA ASP A 398 22.24 3.03 -1.31
C ASP A 398 22.39 3.46 0.15
N ASN A 399 23.58 3.31 0.73
CA ASN A 399 24.00 3.85 2.03
C ASN A 399 23.01 3.63 3.19
N ASN A 400 23.34 2.70 4.09
CA ASN A 400 22.69 2.58 5.41
C ASN A 400 21.17 2.30 5.34
N VAL A 401 20.77 1.39 4.44
CA VAL A 401 19.38 0.98 4.27
C VAL A 401 19.22 -0.46 4.72
N SER A 402 18.21 -0.77 5.53
CA SER A 402 17.93 -2.12 5.99
C SER A 402 16.45 -2.45 5.86
N HIS A 403 16.07 -3.74 5.80
CA HIS A 403 14.66 -4.17 5.88
C HIS A 403 13.77 -3.48 4.83
N VAL A 404 14.04 -3.76 3.56
CA VAL A 404 13.30 -3.18 2.43
C VAL A 404 12.68 -4.28 1.59
N THR A 405 11.38 -4.20 1.38
CA THR A 405 10.62 -5.12 0.53
C THR A 405 10.18 -4.44 -0.76
N PHE A 406 10.44 -5.09 -1.88
CA PHE A 406 9.95 -4.77 -3.20
C PHE A 406 9.07 -5.93 -3.67
N PHE A 407 7.76 -5.72 -3.70
CA PHE A 407 6.80 -6.80 -3.90
C PHE A 407 5.78 -6.47 -5.00
N LYS A 408 5.56 -7.38 -5.97
CA LYS A 408 4.54 -7.20 -7.02
C LYS A 408 4.67 -5.91 -7.85
N ASN A 409 5.89 -5.37 -8.02
CA ASN A 409 6.08 -4.19 -8.87
C ASN A 409 6.32 -4.57 -10.33
N LEU A 410 5.98 -3.66 -11.24
CA LEU A 410 6.35 -3.72 -12.65
C LEU A 410 7.49 -2.73 -12.92
N TYR A 411 8.66 -3.25 -13.27
CA TYR A 411 9.75 -2.51 -13.86
C TYR A 411 9.70 -2.68 -15.38
N ALA A 412 9.56 -1.60 -16.15
CA ALA A 412 9.45 -1.72 -17.61
C ALA A 412 10.24 -0.62 -18.33
N HIS A 413 10.90 -0.99 -19.44
CA HIS A 413 11.60 -0.06 -20.32
C HIS A 413 12.67 0.79 -19.60
N ASN A 414 13.27 0.24 -18.55
CA ASN A 414 14.42 0.80 -17.87
C ASN A 414 15.67 0.06 -18.33
N LYS A 415 16.75 0.80 -18.59
CA LYS A 415 18.01 0.21 -19.04
C LYS A 415 18.65 -0.67 -17.96
N GLU A 416 18.77 -0.15 -16.73
CA GLU A 416 19.43 -0.82 -15.61
C GLU A 416 18.89 -0.34 -14.25
N ARG A 417 19.43 -0.88 -13.15
CA ARG A 417 18.93 -0.68 -11.78
C ARG A 417 17.49 -1.16 -11.62
N ASN A 418 17.21 -2.41 -11.99
CA ASN A 418 15.87 -3.01 -11.90
C ASN A 418 15.78 -4.13 -10.87
N ILE A 419 16.55 -4.16 -9.79
CA ILE A 419 16.95 -3.11 -8.83
C ILE A 419 18.48 -3.02 -8.73
N LEU A 420 19.03 -1.96 -8.12
CA LEU A 420 20.44 -1.93 -7.69
C LEU A 420 20.57 -1.60 -6.20
N TYR A 421 21.38 -2.36 -5.46
CA TYR A 421 21.70 -2.03 -4.07
C TYR A 421 23.17 -2.21 -3.67
N LYS A 422 23.69 -1.29 -2.83
CA LYS A 422 25.11 -1.18 -2.43
C LYS A 422 25.31 -0.42 -1.10
N ASN A 423 26.53 -0.40 -0.58
CA ASN A 423 26.96 0.41 0.59
C ASN A 423 26.11 0.19 1.86
N GLN A 424 26.31 -0.93 2.56
CA GLN A 424 25.59 -1.23 3.81
C GLN A 424 24.07 -1.32 3.62
N THR A 425 23.64 -1.88 2.49
CA THR A 425 22.24 -2.27 2.29
C THR A 425 22.02 -3.70 2.75
N PHE A 426 21.13 -3.91 3.72
CA PHE A 426 20.87 -5.22 4.32
C PHE A 426 19.39 -5.61 4.30
N TYR A 427 19.12 -6.91 4.24
CA TYR A 427 17.77 -7.49 4.29
C TYR A 427 16.83 -6.87 3.25
N VAL A 428 17.16 -7.11 1.98
CA VAL A 428 16.34 -6.71 0.84
C VAL A 428 15.53 -7.91 0.35
N GLU A 429 14.22 -7.78 0.33
CA GLU A 429 13.31 -8.72 -0.32
C GLU A 429 12.92 -8.16 -1.68
N PHE A 430 13.26 -8.89 -2.75
CA PHE A 430 12.81 -8.61 -4.11
C PHE A 430 11.96 -9.78 -4.58
N VAL A 431 10.66 -9.68 -4.40
CA VAL A 431 9.74 -10.83 -4.49
C VAL A 431 8.61 -10.57 -5.49
N ASN A 432 8.42 -11.52 -6.41
CA ASN A 432 7.31 -11.52 -7.38
C ASN A 432 7.14 -10.22 -8.20
N ASN A 433 8.25 -9.61 -8.61
CA ASN A 433 8.24 -8.45 -9.51
C ASN A 433 8.33 -8.90 -10.97
N ILE A 434 7.82 -8.06 -11.87
CA ILE A 434 8.02 -8.19 -13.33
C ILE A 434 9.10 -7.19 -13.74
N ILE A 435 10.07 -7.63 -14.53
CA ILE A 435 11.15 -6.80 -15.06
C ILE A 435 11.20 -6.97 -16.58
N TYR A 436 10.77 -5.96 -17.33
CA TYR A 436 10.61 -5.99 -18.78
C TYR A 436 11.50 -4.97 -19.51
N GLY A 437 12.07 -5.36 -20.65
CA GLY A 437 12.75 -4.42 -21.55
C GLY A 437 14.09 -3.87 -21.05
N PHE A 438 14.81 -4.67 -20.24
CA PHE A 438 16.04 -4.26 -19.56
C PHE A 438 17.33 -4.69 -20.28
N ASP A 439 18.42 -3.93 -20.07
CA ASP A 439 19.78 -4.34 -20.47
C ASP A 439 20.50 -5.06 -19.30
N ARG A 440 20.27 -4.57 -18.07
CA ARG A 440 20.76 -5.17 -16.82
C ARG A 440 19.59 -5.41 -15.87
N GLY A 441 19.49 -6.64 -15.39
CA GLY A 441 18.46 -7.06 -14.43
C GLY A 441 18.79 -6.54 -13.03
N THR A 442 18.84 -7.47 -12.07
CA THR A 442 19.14 -7.17 -10.67
C THR A 442 20.65 -7.13 -10.43
N VAL A 443 21.12 -6.04 -9.82
CA VAL A 443 22.53 -5.83 -9.49
C VAL A 443 22.68 -5.62 -7.99
N LEU A 444 23.41 -6.51 -7.32
CA LEU A 444 23.76 -6.36 -5.91
C LEU A 444 25.26 -6.15 -5.78
N PHE A 445 25.69 -5.47 -4.72
CA PHE A 445 27.11 -5.34 -4.39
C PHE A 445 27.46 -6.26 -3.24
N TYR A 446 28.77 -6.49 -3.02
CA TYR A 446 29.21 -7.28 -1.88
C TYR A 446 28.79 -6.63 -0.57
N ASN A 447 28.78 -7.44 0.50
CA ASN A 447 28.36 -7.06 1.84
C ASN A 447 26.86 -6.68 1.92
N THR A 448 26.02 -7.35 1.12
CA THR A 448 24.55 -7.20 1.16
C THR A 448 23.88 -8.52 1.57
N LYS A 449 22.65 -8.45 2.06
CA LYS A 449 21.82 -9.62 2.40
C LYS A 449 20.48 -9.49 1.70
N SER A 450 20.08 -10.48 0.94
CA SER A 450 18.89 -10.35 0.11
C SER A 450 18.23 -11.67 -0.25
N ASP A 451 16.91 -11.62 -0.40
CA ASP A 451 16.10 -12.69 -0.96
C ASP A 451 15.51 -12.20 -2.30
N ILE A 452 15.79 -12.93 -3.37
CA ILE A 452 15.28 -12.64 -4.73
C ILE A 452 14.41 -13.82 -5.13
N ILE A 453 13.09 -13.71 -5.01
CA ILE A 453 12.18 -14.87 -5.10
C ILE A 453 11.07 -14.63 -6.12
N GLY A 454 10.85 -15.60 -7.01
CA GLY A 454 9.66 -15.66 -7.85
C GLY A 454 9.53 -14.50 -8.85
N ASN A 455 10.61 -13.79 -9.18
CA ASN A 455 10.54 -12.66 -10.12
C ASN A 455 10.54 -13.16 -11.57
N VAL A 456 9.83 -12.43 -12.44
CA VAL A 456 9.72 -12.71 -13.87
C VAL A 456 10.48 -11.64 -14.65
N TYR A 457 11.61 -12.04 -15.24
CA TYR A 457 12.43 -11.21 -16.11
C TYR A 457 12.07 -11.50 -17.56
N LEU A 458 11.81 -10.46 -18.34
CA LEU A 458 11.39 -10.55 -19.73
C LEU A 458 12.25 -9.61 -20.59
N THR A 459 12.88 -10.15 -21.61
CA THR A 459 13.60 -9.35 -22.60
C THR A 459 12.62 -8.74 -23.60
N SER A 460 13.04 -7.63 -24.21
CA SER A 460 12.33 -7.03 -25.35
C SER A 460 13.19 -7.12 -26.60
N ASN A 461 12.57 -6.98 -27.77
CA ASN A 461 13.27 -6.88 -29.05
C ASN A 461 14.26 -5.69 -29.14
N THR A 462 14.19 -4.73 -28.20
CA THR A 462 15.12 -3.59 -28.11
C THR A 462 16.13 -3.70 -26.97
N SER A 463 16.03 -4.74 -26.13
CA SER A 463 16.97 -5.01 -25.04
C SER A 463 18.34 -5.42 -25.58
N LYS A 464 19.40 -4.82 -25.02
CA LYS A 464 20.81 -5.16 -25.33
C LYS A 464 21.43 -5.89 -24.15
N ARG A 465 20.93 -7.10 -23.88
CA ARG A 465 21.45 -7.98 -22.81
C ARG A 465 22.91 -8.31 -23.09
N ALA A 466 23.77 -8.01 -22.11
CA ALA A 466 25.20 -8.28 -22.19
C ALA A 466 25.75 -8.98 -20.94
N LEU A 467 24.91 -9.18 -19.92
CA LEU A 467 25.29 -9.55 -18.56
C LEU A 467 24.23 -10.46 -17.96
N GLU A 468 24.55 -11.07 -16.82
CA GLU A 468 23.67 -11.96 -16.09
C GLU A 468 22.40 -11.24 -15.58
N THR A 469 21.35 -12.00 -15.30
CA THR A 469 20.07 -11.49 -14.77
C THR A 469 20.18 -11.05 -13.33
N ILE A 470 20.84 -11.86 -12.50
CA ILE A 470 21.23 -11.48 -11.15
C ILE A 470 22.75 -11.50 -11.11
N ARG A 471 23.37 -10.39 -10.69
CA ARG A 471 24.83 -10.30 -10.65
C ARG A 471 25.35 -9.54 -9.46
N LEU A 472 26.61 -9.82 -9.13
CA LEU A 472 27.41 -8.99 -8.24
C LEU A 472 28.13 -7.88 -9.03
N GLY A 473 28.05 -6.64 -8.52
CA GLY A 473 28.87 -5.52 -8.95
C GLY A 473 30.34 -5.74 -8.61
N THR A 474 31.24 -5.24 -9.44
CA THR A 474 32.69 -5.52 -9.35
C THR A 474 33.48 -4.42 -8.63
N TRP A 475 32.84 -3.60 -7.80
CA TRP A 475 33.55 -2.58 -7.03
C TRP A 475 34.17 -3.23 -5.79
N ASP A 476 35.31 -2.70 -5.32
CA ASP A 476 36.12 -3.27 -4.23
C ASP A 476 35.42 -3.15 -2.86
N GLU A 477 34.40 -3.98 -2.66
CA GLU A 477 33.65 -4.12 -1.41
C GLU A 477 34.05 -5.42 -0.68
N PRO A 478 34.03 -5.45 0.67
CA PRO A 478 34.33 -6.66 1.43
C PRO A 478 33.39 -7.83 1.08
N LYS A 479 33.94 -8.93 0.59
CA LYS A 479 33.15 -10.07 0.09
C LYS A 479 32.42 -10.87 1.19
N SER A 480 32.94 -10.86 2.42
CA SER A 480 32.58 -11.81 3.49
C SER A 480 31.16 -11.66 4.06
N GLY A 481 30.51 -10.50 3.92
CA GLY A 481 29.17 -10.27 4.44
C GLY A 481 28.02 -10.67 3.50
N THR A 482 28.33 -10.96 2.24
CA THR A 482 27.33 -11.18 1.19
C THR A 482 26.57 -12.49 1.37
N ARG A 483 25.24 -12.42 1.39
CA ARG A 483 24.33 -13.57 1.46
C ARG A 483 23.15 -13.34 0.52
N LEU A 484 22.94 -14.27 -0.39
CA LEU A 484 21.83 -14.22 -1.33
C LEU A 484 21.03 -15.52 -1.25
N TYR A 485 19.73 -15.42 -1.06
CA TYR A 485 18.81 -16.49 -1.41
C TYR A 485 18.15 -16.12 -2.73
N GLN A 486 18.17 -17.03 -3.70
CA GLN A 486 17.40 -16.87 -4.93
C GLN A 486 16.57 -18.13 -5.14
N TYR A 487 15.31 -17.97 -5.49
CA TYR A 487 14.41 -19.10 -5.72
C TYR A 487 13.33 -18.74 -6.74
N ASP A 488 12.97 -19.70 -7.58
CA ASP A 488 11.82 -19.61 -8.50
C ASP A 488 11.83 -18.39 -9.45
N ASN A 489 12.98 -17.78 -9.73
CA ASN A 489 13.05 -16.70 -10.71
C ASN A 489 13.14 -17.25 -12.13
N THR A 490 12.51 -16.56 -13.07
CA THR A 490 12.56 -16.92 -14.50
C THR A 490 13.04 -15.77 -15.37
N GLU A 491 13.74 -16.11 -16.46
CA GLU A 491 14.06 -15.19 -17.55
C GLU A 491 13.49 -15.76 -18.85
N ASP A 492 12.58 -15.02 -19.50
CA ASP A 492 11.90 -15.43 -20.74
C ASP A 492 11.26 -16.84 -20.64
N GLY A 493 10.72 -17.17 -19.47
CA GLY A 493 10.13 -18.49 -19.17
C GLY A 493 11.15 -19.60 -18.88
N GLY A 494 12.44 -19.31 -19.00
CA GLY A 494 13.56 -20.20 -18.71
C GLY A 494 14.26 -19.92 -17.38
N ALA A 495 15.38 -20.59 -17.17
CA ALA A 495 16.23 -20.38 -16.01
C ALA A 495 16.98 -19.04 -16.11
N ILE A 496 17.09 -18.32 -15.00
CA ILE A 496 17.88 -17.08 -14.94
C ILE A 496 19.38 -17.35 -15.06
N THR A 497 20.10 -16.38 -15.61
CA THR A 497 21.56 -16.32 -15.57
C THR A 497 22.04 -15.65 -14.29
N ILE A 498 22.93 -16.32 -13.54
CA ILE A 498 23.52 -15.81 -12.28
C ILE A 498 25.06 -15.88 -12.25
N SER A 499 25.66 -16.47 -13.27
CA SER A 499 27.12 -16.51 -13.45
C SER A 499 27.45 -16.48 -14.94
N SER A 500 28.47 -15.72 -15.31
CA SER A 500 29.20 -15.84 -16.57
C SER A 500 30.69 -15.98 -16.25
N ASN A 501 31.48 -16.51 -17.19
CA ASN A 501 32.94 -16.64 -17.03
C ASN A 501 33.57 -15.25 -16.81
N GLY A 502 33.73 -14.81 -15.55
CA GLY A 502 34.18 -13.46 -15.18
C GLY A 502 34.15 -13.15 -13.68
N ASN A 503 34.44 -11.88 -13.31
CA ASN A 503 34.65 -11.40 -11.92
C ASN A 503 33.38 -11.28 -11.04
N SER A 504 32.20 -11.69 -11.50
CA SER A 504 30.91 -11.58 -10.78
C SER A 504 30.34 -12.94 -10.38
N ASP A 505 31.03 -13.65 -9.48
CA ASP A 505 30.60 -14.97 -9.04
C ASP A 505 29.59 -14.89 -7.88
N VAL A 506 28.31 -15.09 -8.19
CA VAL A 506 27.21 -15.13 -7.23
C VAL A 506 27.18 -16.45 -6.45
N ILE A 507 27.70 -17.54 -7.03
CA ILE A 507 27.55 -18.91 -6.53
C ILE A 507 28.04 -19.07 -5.07
N PRO A 508 29.23 -18.55 -4.67
CA PRO A 508 29.73 -18.67 -3.30
C PRO A 508 28.84 -17.99 -2.24
N HIS A 509 27.98 -17.06 -2.66
CA HIS A 509 27.15 -16.25 -1.78
C HIS A 509 25.73 -16.78 -1.64
N LEU A 510 25.37 -17.83 -2.40
CA LEU A 510 24.06 -18.47 -2.32
C LEU A 510 23.80 -19.14 -0.97
N ARG A 511 22.56 -19.08 -0.52
CA ARG A 511 22.05 -19.75 0.68
C ARG A 511 20.95 -20.74 0.30
N SER A 512 20.75 -21.75 1.14
CA SER A 512 19.76 -22.81 0.92
C SER A 512 18.36 -22.45 1.40
N SER A 513 18.21 -21.36 2.14
CA SER A 513 16.93 -20.85 2.66
C SER A 513 16.91 -19.33 2.60
N ALA A 514 15.70 -18.77 2.64
CA ALA A 514 15.45 -17.35 2.81
C ALA A 514 16.22 -16.78 4.00
N ILE A 515 16.67 -15.54 3.86
CA ILE A 515 17.49 -14.80 4.83
C ILE A 515 16.64 -13.72 5.51
N CYS A 516 15.71 -13.14 4.77
CA CYS A 516 14.79 -12.11 5.21
C CYS A 516 13.56 -12.77 5.86
N ASN A 517 12.85 -11.99 6.68
CA ASN A 517 11.70 -12.47 7.45
C ASN A 517 10.73 -11.33 7.71
N SER A 518 10.08 -10.84 6.65
CA SER A 518 8.97 -9.88 6.76
C SER A 518 7.59 -10.57 6.89
N ASP A 519 7.56 -11.90 7.05
CA ASP A 519 6.39 -12.78 6.94
C ASP A 519 5.72 -12.79 5.55
N LEU A 520 6.35 -12.18 4.55
CA LEU A 520 5.89 -12.20 3.17
C LEU A 520 5.91 -13.63 2.63
N THR A 521 4.77 -14.07 2.07
CA THR A 521 4.67 -15.36 1.38
C THR A 521 4.76 -15.16 -0.15
N PRO A 522 5.84 -15.65 -0.81
CA PRO A 522 5.96 -15.55 -2.26
C PRO A 522 4.94 -16.43 -2.99
N MET A 523 4.38 -15.92 -4.09
CA MET A 523 3.62 -16.73 -5.04
C MET A 523 4.56 -17.43 -6.05
N PRO A 524 4.15 -18.56 -6.66
CA PRO A 524 4.88 -19.15 -7.77
C PRO A 524 5.04 -18.17 -8.94
N ASN A 525 6.20 -18.16 -9.60
CA ASN A 525 6.48 -17.24 -10.73
C ASN A 525 5.45 -17.34 -11.87
N SER A 526 4.84 -18.52 -12.05
CA SER A 526 3.81 -18.76 -13.05
C SER A 526 2.55 -17.91 -12.85
N LYS A 527 2.28 -17.43 -11.64
CA LYS A 527 1.15 -16.54 -11.33
C LYS A 527 1.48 -15.06 -11.47
N VAL A 528 2.77 -14.71 -11.44
CA VAL A 528 3.22 -13.33 -11.26
C VAL A 528 2.75 -12.42 -12.38
N MET A 529 2.82 -12.86 -13.64
CA MET A 529 2.37 -12.08 -14.79
C MET A 529 0.91 -11.63 -14.63
N ASN A 530 0.00 -12.57 -14.40
CA ASN A 530 -1.44 -12.28 -14.31
C ASN A 530 -1.78 -11.49 -13.04
N THR A 531 -1.25 -11.90 -11.88
CA THR A 531 -1.56 -11.26 -10.61
C THR A 531 -0.99 -9.85 -10.52
N VAL A 532 0.24 -9.61 -10.99
CA VAL A 532 0.84 -8.26 -10.94
C VAL A 532 0.20 -7.34 -11.96
N LEU A 533 0.11 -7.72 -13.24
CA LEU A 533 -0.37 -6.81 -14.28
C LEU A 533 -1.86 -6.42 -14.11
N SER A 534 -2.66 -7.25 -13.45
CA SER A 534 -4.06 -6.92 -13.16
C SER A 534 -4.20 -5.75 -12.19
N LYS A 535 -3.31 -5.63 -11.18
CA LYS A 535 -3.45 -4.64 -10.10
C LYS A 535 -2.31 -3.61 -10.00
N VAL A 536 -1.22 -3.72 -10.76
CA VAL A 536 -0.07 -2.80 -10.66
C VAL A 536 -0.35 -1.33 -11.04
N GLY A 537 0.36 -0.38 -10.43
CA GLY A 537 0.28 1.06 -10.70
C GLY A 537 -0.93 1.71 -10.04
N ALA A 538 -1.28 2.91 -10.49
CA ALA A 538 -2.51 3.62 -10.09
C ALA A 538 -3.76 2.92 -10.66
N SER A 539 -3.99 1.68 -10.23
CA SER A 539 -4.81 0.68 -10.91
C SER A 539 -6.31 0.96 -10.90
N LEU A 540 -6.81 1.75 -9.94
CA LEU A 540 -8.19 2.21 -9.94
C LEU A 540 -8.52 3.04 -11.17
N PHE A 541 -7.54 3.79 -11.68
CA PHE A 541 -7.72 4.69 -12.82
C PHE A 541 -6.46 4.72 -13.68
N ARG A 542 -6.08 3.61 -14.32
CA ARG A 542 -4.89 3.64 -15.20
C ARG A 542 -5.12 4.55 -16.39
N ASP A 543 -4.18 5.45 -16.65
CA ASP A 543 -4.21 6.28 -17.84
C ASP A 543 -3.54 5.60 -19.05
N GLU A 544 -3.52 6.29 -20.18
CA GLU A 544 -2.99 5.77 -21.45
C GLU A 544 -1.52 5.33 -21.35
N ALA A 545 -0.70 5.97 -20.51
CA ALA A 545 0.71 5.60 -20.37
C ALA A 545 0.86 4.28 -19.60
N ASP A 546 0.15 4.13 -18.47
CA ASP A 546 0.18 2.90 -17.68
C ASP A 546 -0.35 1.71 -18.49
N ASN A 547 -1.49 1.90 -19.18
CA ASN A 547 -2.09 0.86 -20.02
C ASN A 547 -1.18 0.46 -21.19
N ARG A 548 -0.53 1.42 -21.85
CA ARG A 548 0.44 1.13 -22.91
C ARG A 548 1.63 0.34 -22.38
N ILE A 549 2.20 0.71 -21.23
CA ILE A 549 3.34 0.00 -20.62
C ILE A 549 2.95 -1.44 -20.30
N ILE A 550 1.77 -1.68 -19.72
CA ILE A 550 1.27 -3.02 -19.44
C ILE A 550 1.08 -3.81 -20.75
N ASN A 551 0.47 -3.20 -21.77
CA ASN A 551 0.28 -3.84 -23.07
C ASN A 551 1.60 -4.16 -23.77
N ASP A 552 2.63 -3.32 -23.60
CA ASP A 552 3.97 -3.60 -24.11
C ASP A 552 4.56 -4.86 -23.48
N VAL A 553 4.40 -5.04 -22.17
CA VAL A 553 4.85 -6.23 -21.46
C VAL A 553 4.11 -7.48 -21.95
N ILE A 554 2.78 -7.39 -22.08
CA ILE A 554 1.93 -8.51 -22.53
C ILE A 554 2.29 -8.93 -23.95
N ASN A 555 2.48 -7.97 -24.85
CA ASN A 555 2.69 -8.24 -26.27
C ASN A 555 4.18 -8.37 -26.65
N GLY A 556 5.09 -8.17 -25.71
CA GLY A 556 6.52 -8.13 -26.00
C GLY A 556 6.93 -6.97 -26.92
N THR A 557 6.23 -5.83 -26.85
CA THR A 557 6.43 -4.65 -27.69
C THR A 557 7.01 -3.45 -26.93
N GLY A 558 7.12 -2.32 -27.62
CA GLY A 558 7.64 -1.08 -27.03
C GLY A 558 9.16 -1.01 -27.00
N SER A 559 9.65 0.12 -26.52
CA SER A 559 11.08 0.38 -26.44
C SER A 559 11.36 1.46 -25.40
N ARG A 560 12.61 1.51 -24.93
CA ARG A 560 13.05 2.59 -24.06
C ARG A 560 12.95 3.94 -24.76
N ILE A 561 12.55 4.94 -24.00
CA ILE A 561 12.40 6.31 -24.47
C ILE A 561 13.48 7.22 -23.88
N THR A 562 13.67 8.37 -24.51
CA THR A 562 14.55 9.47 -24.05
C THR A 562 13.76 10.76 -23.81
N HIS A 563 12.46 10.72 -24.08
CA HIS A 563 11.50 11.79 -23.87
C HIS A 563 10.09 11.21 -23.93
N GLU A 564 9.21 11.60 -23.00
CA GLU A 564 7.80 11.21 -22.95
C GLU A 564 7.03 11.48 -24.26
N ASN A 565 7.42 12.49 -25.04
CA ASN A 565 6.77 12.81 -26.33
C ASN A 565 6.93 11.70 -27.38
N GLN A 566 7.88 10.77 -27.21
CA GLN A 566 8.03 9.62 -28.10
C GLN A 566 6.88 8.62 -27.97
N VAL A 567 6.10 8.71 -26.89
CA VAL A 567 4.99 7.81 -26.56
C VAL A 567 3.68 8.57 -26.31
N GLY A 568 3.56 9.77 -26.91
CA GLY A 568 2.35 10.60 -26.82
C GLY A 568 2.40 11.73 -25.80
N GLY A 569 3.46 11.80 -24.97
CA GLY A 569 3.58 12.82 -23.93
C GLY A 569 2.76 12.50 -22.68
N PHE A 570 2.40 13.53 -21.91
CA PHE A 570 1.52 13.39 -20.75
C PHE A 570 0.09 13.05 -21.20
N PRO A 571 -0.51 11.91 -20.77
CA PRO A 571 -1.90 11.57 -21.03
C PRO A 571 -2.83 12.69 -20.62
N ILE A 572 -3.98 12.81 -21.29
CA ILE A 572 -5.03 13.72 -20.86
C ILE A 572 -5.68 13.14 -19.61
N LEU A 573 -5.81 13.94 -18.55
CA LEU A 573 -6.57 13.59 -17.34
C LEU A 573 -7.72 14.57 -17.20
N THR A 574 -8.91 14.04 -16.96
CA THR A 574 -10.10 14.84 -16.67
C THR A 574 -9.91 15.51 -15.32
N SER A 575 -10.23 16.81 -15.26
CA SER A 575 -10.19 17.56 -14.01
C SER A 575 -11.59 17.77 -13.47
N VAL A 576 -11.87 17.12 -12.34
CA VAL A 576 -13.17 17.19 -11.67
C VAL A 576 -12.98 17.64 -10.24
N THR A 577 -14.01 18.29 -9.70
CA THR A 577 -14.13 18.66 -8.30
C THR A 577 -15.39 18.00 -7.76
N ARG A 578 -15.27 17.35 -6.59
CA ARG A 578 -16.40 16.73 -5.91
C ARG A 578 -17.45 17.80 -5.54
N PRO A 579 -18.75 17.45 -5.53
CA PRO A 579 -19.78 18.31 -4.97
C PRO A 579 -19.50 18.63 -3.50
N TYR A 580 -19.92 19.81 -3.03
CA TYR A 580 -19.73 20.23 -1.64
C TYR A 580 -20.46 19.36 -0.61
N ASN A 581 -21.44 18.57 -1.05
CA ASN A 581 -22.26 17.68 -0.24
C ASN A 581 -21.85 16.21 -0.41
N TYR A 582 -20.59 15.97 -0.80
CA TYR A 582 -20.04 14.62 -0.89
C TYR A 582 -19.63 14.06 0.47
N ASP A 583 -19.14 14.94 1.34
CA ASP A 583 -18.62 14.70 2.69
C ASP A 583 -19.07 15.91 3.53
N SER A 584 -20.18 15.78 4.25
CA SER A 584 -20.90 16.88 4.88
C SER A 584 -20.22 17.40 6.15
N ASP A 585 -19.47 16.54 6.86
CA ASP A 585 -18.75 16.90 8.08
C ASP A 585 -17.24 17.05 7.90
N ASN A 586 -16.73 16.74 6.71
CA ASN A 586 -15.33 16.86 6.27
C ASN A 586 -14.38 15.88 6.95
N ASP A 587 -14.86 14.73 7.37
CA ASP A 587 -14.03 13.71 8.02
C ASP A 587 -13.29 12.78 7.04
N GLY A 588 -13.46 13.01 5.74
CA GLY A 588 -12.79 12.29 4.66
C GLY A 588 -13.54 11.07 4.14
N MET A 589 -14.71 10.75 4.71
CA MET A 589 -15.61 9.71 4.23
C MET A 589 -16.74 10.30 3.39
N ALA A 590 -17.37 9.48 2.56
CA ALA A 590 -18.50 9.94 1.75
C ALA A 590 -19.81 9.73 2.50
N ASP A 591 -20.72 10.71 2.51
CA ASP A 591 -22.00 10.62 3.23
C ASP A 591 -22.76 9.32 2.93
N ASN A 592 -22.81 8.94 1.65
CA ASN A 592 -23.49 7.72 1.20
C ASN A 592 -22.84 6.44 1.75
N TRP A 593 -21.51 6.43 1.87
CA TRP A 593 -20.79 5.31 2.44
C TRP A 593 -21.05 5.22 3.95
N GLU A 594 -21.01 6.35 4.65
CA GLU A 594 -21.29 6.42 6.08
C GLU A 594 -22.70 5.90 6.40
N ILE A 595 -23.72 6.39 5.68
CA ILE A 595 -25.10 5.92 5.83
C ILE A 595 -25.20 4.40 5.60
N THR A 596 -24.50 3.88 4.59
CA THR A 596 -24.50 2.43 4.29
C THR A 596 -23.80 1.60 5.38
N ASN A 597 -22.86 2.20 6.11
CA ASN A 597 -22.09 1.56 7.18
C ASN A 597 -22.58 1.94 8.59
N ASN A 598 -23.78 2.53 8.70
CA ASN A 598 -24.40 2.94 9.97
C ASN A 598 -23.60 3.97 10.78
N LEU A 599 -22.90 4.88 10.09
CA LEU A 599 -22.24 6.05 10.65
C LEU A 599 -23.09 7.32 10.46
N ASP A 600 -22.75 8.40 11.15
CA ASP A 600 -23.50 9.66 11.06
C ASP A 600 -22.75 10.66 10.16
N PRO A 601 -23.26 10.97 8.94
CA PRO A 601 -22.58 11.87 7.99
C PRO A 601 -22.50 13.34 8.43
N ASN A 602 -22.91 13.65 9.67
CA ASN A 602 -22.78 14.97 10.28
C ASN A 602 -21.89 14.96 11.53
N ASN A 603 -21.21 13.85 11.83
CA ASN A 603 -20.39 13.67 13.02
C ASN A 603 -18.90 13.51 12.68
N PRO A 604 -18.12 14.60 12.65
CA PRO A 604 -16.74 14.59 12.15
C PRO A 604 -15.74 13.81 13.03
N ASN A 605 -16.20 13.20 14.11
CA ASN A 605 -15.38 12.44 15.05
C ASN A 605 -15.47 10.92 14.83
N ASP A 606 -16.52 10.42 14.17
CA ASP A 606 -16.67 8.97 13.98
C ASP A 606 -15.74 8.43 12.89
N GLY A 607 -15.21 9.25 11.97
CA GLY A 607 -14.12 8.84 11.08
C GLY A 607 -12.88 8.29 11.80
N ASN A 608 -12.57 8.78 13.01
CA ASN A 608 -11.49 8.25 13.85
C ASN A 608 -11.93 7.16 14.83
N ALA A 609 -13.22 6.85 14.91
CA ALA A 609 -13.71 5.71 15.68
C ALA A 609 -13.38 4.39 14.98
N ASP A 610 -13.49 3.31 15.73
CA ASP A 610 -13.31 1.93 15.26
C ASP A 610 -14.61 1.17 15.52
N ALA A 611 -15.55 1.29 14.57
CA ALA A 611 -16.91 0.78 14.75
C ALA A 611 -16.93 -0.76 14.88
N ASN A 612 -16.10 -1.46 14.10
CA ASN A 612 -16.05 -2.93 14.05
C ASN A 612 -15.02 -3.55 15.02
N GLY A 613 -14.12 -2.76 15.61
CA GLY A 613 -13.12 -3.21 16.58
C GLY A 613 -11.93 -3.94 15.96
N ASP A 614 -11.70 -3.84 14.66
CA ASP A 614 -10.58 -4.53 13.99
C ASP A 614 -9.23 -3.79 14.13
N GLY A 615 -9.25 -2.61 14.78
CA GLY A 615 -8.11 -1.74 15.01
C GLY A 615 -7.92 -0.65 13.95
N TYR A 616 -8.62 -0.73 12.82
CA TYR A 616 -8.63 0.33 11.81
C TYR A 616 -9.69 1.39 12.16
N THR A 617 -9.38 2.64 11.81
CA THR A 617 -10.39 3.71 11.88
C THR A 617 -11.48 3.51 10.82
N ASN A 618 -12.65 4.10 11.03
CA ASN A 618 -13.73 4.12 10.04
C ASN A 618 -13.24 4.77 8.72
N LEU A 619 -12.42 5.82 8.81
CA LEU A 619 -11.76 6.42 7.64
C LEU A 619 -10.88 5.41 6.90
N GLU A 620 -10.09 4.60 7.61
CA GLU A 620 -9.27 3.56 6.97
C GLU A 620 -10.14 2.46 6.33
N SER A 621 -11.26 2.11 6.96
CA SER A 621 -12.24 1.19 6.39
C SER A 621 -12.86 1.75 5.11
N PHE A 622 -13.19 3.04 5.09
CA PHE A 622 -13.63 3.74 3.88
C PHE A 622 -12.54 3.69 2.80
N LEU A 623 -11.31 4.08 3.13
CA LEU A 623 -10.17 4.06 2.21
C LEU A 623 -9.90 2.66 1.63
N TYR A 624 -10.11 1.61 2.41
CA TYR A 624 -10.00 0.22 1.95
C TYR A 624 -11.15 -0.15 1.01
N SER A 625 -12.38 0.27 1.32
CA SER A 625 -13.56 0.00 0.48
C SER A 625 -13.43 0.56 -0.93
N LEU A 626 -12.74 1.70 -1.11
CA LEU A 626 -12.45 2.29 -2.42
C LEU A 626 -11.52 1.46 -3.30
N THR A 627 -10.91 0.40 -2.76
CA THR A 627 -9.91 -0.43 -3.45
C THR A 627 -10.39 -1.84 -3.77
N LYS A 628 -11.64 -2.16 -3.46
CA LYS A 628 -12.26 -3.46 -3.73
C LYS A 628 -12.74 -3.52 -5.19
N SER A 629 -11.83 -3.85 -6.12
CA SER A 629 -12.15 -4.07 -7.54
C SER A 629 -11.34 -5.22 -8.13
#